data_AF-K5D5H9-F1
#
_entry.id   AF-K5D5H9-F1
#
_cell.length_a   1.000
_cell.length_b   1.000
_cell.length_c   1.000
_cell.angle_alpha   90.00
_cell.angle_beta   90.00
_cell.angle_gamma   90.00
#
_symmetry.space_group_name_H-M   'P 1'
#
loop_
_entity.id
_entity.type
_entity.pdbx_description
1 polymer ?
#
loop_
_entity_poly.entity_id
_entity_poly.type
_entity_poly.pdbx_seq_one_letter_code
_entity_poly.pdbx_strand_id
1 'polypeptide(L)' 'MWEKDDPRFYGLNDLLQYLGAFAFRDPVPAYKHSAAMFLHSRGKIASDQTFPGSPERPPSDQAILDLISKDLAAYL' A
#
# COMPACT_ATOMS: atom_id res chain seq x y z
N MET A 1 1.60 20.00 2.54
CA MET A 1 0.13 20.05 2.37
C MET A 1 -0.53 20.37 3.71
N TRP A 2 -0.51 19.45 4.68
CA TRP A 2 -1.04 19.69 6.04
C TRP A 2 -0.51 20.97 6.70
N GLU A 3 0.82 21.15 6.74
CA GLU A 3 1.45 22.34 7.35
C GLU A 3 1.01 23.68 6.71
N LYS A 4 0.49 23.63 5.48
CA LYS A 4 0.07 24.82 4.71
C LYS A 4 -1.45 24.96 4.63
N ASP A 5 -2.21 24.21 5.43
CA ASP A 5 -3.68 24.15 5.39
C ASP A 5 -4.24 23.83 3.98
N ASP A 6 -3.50 23.07 3.17
CA ASP A 6 -3.93 22.69 1.83
C ASP A 6 -5.00 21.59 1.91
N PRO A 7 -6.24 21.81 1.40
CA PRO A 7 -7.33 20.85 1.52
C PRO A 7 -7.07 19.53 0.80
N ARG A 8 -6.12 19.47 -0.15
CA ARG A 8 -5.72 18.21 -0.79
C ARG A 8 -5.13 17.21 0.20
N PHE A 9 -4.67 17.68 1.36
CA PHE A 9 -4.19 16.82 2.44
C PHE A 9 -5.25 15.80 2.87
N TYR A 10 -6.52 16.18 2.99
CA TYR A 10 -7.56 15.28 3.49
C TYR A 10 -7.72 14.05 2.58
N GLY A 11 -7.77 14.27 1.26
CA GLY A 11 -7.84 13.17 0.30
C GLY A 11 -6.59 12.28 0.30
N LEU A 12 -5.39 12.87 0.41
CA LEU A 12 -4.15 12.10 0.57
C LEU A 12 -4.20 11.25 1.85
N ASN A 13 -4.61 11.85 2.96
CA ASN A 13 -4.69 11.19 4.25
C ASN A 13 -5.68 10.03 4.21
N ASP A 14 -6.88 10.22 3.64
CA ASP A 14 -7.88 9.16 3.51
C ASP A 14 -7.34 7.98 2.69
N LEU A 15 -6.61 8.26 1.60
CA LEU A 15 -6.01 7.21 0.78
C LEU A 15 -4.90 6.45 1.53
N LEU A 16 -4.07 7.15 2.31
CA LEU A 16 -3.05 6.51 3.16
C LEU A 16 -3.69 5.66 4.27
N GLN A 17 -4.80 6.13 4.85
CA GLN A 17 -5.57 5.36 5.84
C GLN A 17 -6.21 4.13 5.21
N TYR A 18 -6.73 4.23 3.98
CA TYR A 18 -7.25 3.09 3.23
C TYR A 18 -6.16 2.04 2.94
N LEU A 19 -4.96 2.49 2.50
CA LEU A 19 -3.81 1.60 2.32
C LEU A 19 -3.46 0.87 3.61
N GLY A 20 -3.45 1.59 4.75
CA GLY A 20 -3.24 0.99 6.06
C GLY A 20 -4.31 -0.05 6.41
N ALA A 21 -5.59 0.30 6.30
CA ALA A 21 -6.70 -0.61 6.59
C ALA A 21 -6.64 -1.89 5.73
N PHE A 22 -6.33 -1.74 4.43
CA PHE A 22 -6.20 -2.86 3.52
C PHE A 22 -4.99 -3.75 3.85
N ALA A 23 -3.81 -3.17 4.08
CA ALA A 23 -2.58 -3.92 4.30
C ALA A 23 -2.53 -4.61 5.67
N PHE A 24 -3.09 -3.98 6.71
CA PHE A 24 -3.06 -4.48 8.09
C PHE A 24 -4.28 -5.32 8.50
N ARG A 25 -5.17 -5.66 7.56
CA ARG A 25 -6.29 -6.58 7.82
C ARG A 25 -5.81 -7.96 8.29
N ASP A 26 -6.63 -8.69 9.03
CA ASP A 26 -6.27 -10.02 9.52
C ASP A 26 -5.87 -10.97 8.36
N PRO A 27 -4.84 -11.82 8.52
CA PRO A 27 -3.88 -11.85 9.62
C PRO A 27 -2.89 -10.68 9.54
N VAL A 28 -2.74 -9.93 10.63
CA VAL A 28 -1.88 -8.72 10.67
C VAL A 28 -0.47 -8.98 10.15
N PRO A 29 0.24 -10.09 10.49
CA PRO A 29 1.59 -10.33 10.01
C PRO A 29 1.75 -10.39 8.47
N ALA A 30 0.68 -10.66 7.72
CA ALA A 30 0.69 -10.67 6.26
C ALA A 30 0.86 -9.28 5.61
N TYR A 31 0.84 -8.20 6.41
CA TYR A 31 1.12 -6.84 5.90
C TYR A 31 2.48 -6.75 5.20
N LYS A 32 3.46 -7.57 5.59
CA LYS A 32 4.79 -7.62 4.96
C LYS A 32 4.69 -7.99 3.48
N HIS A 33 3.79 -8.91 3.14
CA HIS A 33 3.57 -9.29 1.74
C HIS A 33 2.84 -8.16 1.00
N SER A 34 1.81 -7.53 1.59
CA SER A 34 1.19 -6.33 0.99
C SER A 34 2.21 -5.20 0.72
N ALA A 35 3.12 -4.96 1.67
CA ALA A 35 4.18 -3.97 1.51
C ALA A 35 5.15 -4.35 0.38
N ALA A 36 5.55 -5.62 0.30
CA ALA A 36 6.44 -6.11 -0.75
C ALA A 36 5.79 -6.02 -2.13
N MET A 37 4.53 -6.44 -2.28
CA MET A 37 3.72 -6.29 -3.52
C MET A 37 3.67 -4.82 -3.98
N PHE A 38 3.36 -3.90 -3.05
CA PHE A 38 3.25 -2.47 -3.34
C PHE A 38 4.59 -1.82 -3.70
N LEU A 39 5.68 -2.20 -3.02
CA LEU A 39 7.02 -1.67 -3.30
C LEU A 39 7.58 -2.25 -4.60
N HIS A 40 7.32 -3.53 -4.88
CA HIS A 40 7.76 -4.20 -6.10
C HIS A 40 7.08 -3.60 -7.33
N SER A 41 5.75 -3.42 -7.31
CA SER A 41 5.03 -2.83 -8.45
C SER A 41 5.43 -1.37 -8.72
N ARG A 42 5.92 -0.66 -7.70
CA ARG A 42 6.50 0.69 -7.82
C ARG A 42 8.00 0.70 -8.16
N GLY A 43 8.60 -0.44 -8.46
CA GLY A 43 10.00 -0.57 -8.84
C GLY A 43 10.99 -0.22 -7.70
N LYS A 44 10.56 -0.30 -6.44
CA LYS A 44 11.40 0.04 -5.27
C LYS A 44 12.20 -1.17 -4.76
N ILE A 45 11.73 -2.38 -5.03
CA ILE A 45 12.41 -3.64 -4.69
C ILE A 45 12.29 -4.63 -5.85
N ALA A 46 13.22 -5.59 -5.92
CA ALA A 46 13.33 -6.51 -7.06
C ALA A 46 12.26 -7.61 -7.10
N SER A 47 11.58 -7.88 -5.97
CA SER A 47 10.61 -8.95 -5.83
C SER A 47 9.64 -8.65 -4.69
N ASP A 48 8.43 -9.21 -4.75
CA ASP A 48 7.41 -9.16 -3.70
C ASP A 48 7.51 -10.33 -2.68
N GLN A 49 8.46 -11.24 -2.89
CA GLN A 49 8.67 -12.39 -2.00
C GLN A 49 9.05 -11.95 -0.57
N THR A 50 8.47 -12.64 0.41
CA THR A 50 8.79 -12.47 1.84
C THR A 50 9.56 -13.69 2.37
N PHE A 51 9.99 -13.65 3.64
CA PHE A 51 10.71 -14.78 4.24
C PHE A 51 9.85 -16.06 4.20
N PRO A 52 10.42 -17.23 3.82
CA PRO A 52 9.67 -18.49 3.73
C PRO A 52 8.85 -18.81 5.00
N GLY A 53 7.57 -19.12 4.82
CA GLY A 53 6.65 -19.39 5.93
C GLY A 53 6.00 -18.14 6.57
N SER A 54 6.30 -16.94 6.06
CA SER A 54 5.51 -15.75 6.40
C SER A 54 4.10 -15.87 5.81
N PRO A 55 3.06 -15.38 6.51
CA PRO A 55 1.73 -15.31 5.93
C PRO A 55 1.71 -14.46 4.66
N GLU A 56 1.05 -14.98 3.63
CA GLU A 56 0.94 -14.34 2.32
C GLU A 56 -0.46 -13.75 2.10
N ARG A 57 -0.53 -12.76 1.19
CA ARG A 57 -1.79 -12.24 0.66
C ARG A 57 -2.16 -12.95 -0.64
N PRO A 58 -3.45 -13.01 -0.98
CA PRO A 58 -3.87 -13.56 -2.26
C PRO A 58 -3.38 -12.67 -3.42
N PRO A 59 -3.08 -13.23 -4.60
CA PRO A 59 -2.65 -12.45 -5.77
C PRO A 59 -3.61 -11.34 -6.18
N SER A 60 -4.90 -11.47 -5.85
CA SER A 60 -5.92 -10.45 -6.11
C SER A 60 -5.66 -9.12 -5.38
N ASP A 61 -4.86 -9.12 -4.31
CA ASP A 61 -4.46 -7.88 -3.63
C ASP A 61 -3.68 -6.94 -4.54
N GLN A 62 -2.95 -7.46 -5.52
CA GLN A 62 -2.08 -6.67 -6.40
C GLN A 62 -2.89 -5.60 -7.14
N ALA A 63 -4.06 -5.97 -7.67
CA ALA A 63 -4.92 -5.04 -8.40
C ALA A 63 -5.37 -3.85 -7.53
N ILE A 64 -5.66 -4.09 -6.25
CA ILE A 64 -6.07 -3.04 -5.31
C ILE A 64 -4.88 -2.15 -4.96
N LEU A 65 -3.71 -2.74 -4.72
CA LEU A 65 -2.47 -2.02 -4.43
C LEU A 65 -2.02 -1.13 -5.60
N ASP A 66 -2.20 -1.60 -6.84
CA ASP A 66 -1.88 -0.83 -8.04
C ASP A 66 -2.85 0.35 -8.23
N LEU A 67 -4.14 0.17 -7.93
CA LEU A 67 -5.11 1.26 -7.92
C LEU A 67 -4.74 2.32 -6.87
N ILE A 68 -4.43 1.91 -5.63
CA ILE A 68 -3.96 2.82 -4.59
C ILE A 68 -2.68 3.55 -5.02
N SER A 69 -1.73 2.85 -5.65
CA SER A 69 -0.49 3.46 -6.14
C SER A 69 -0.76 4.51 -7.23
N LYS A 70 -1.71 4.23 -8.14
CA LYS A 70 -2.11 5.17 -9.18
C LYS A 70 -2.77 6.41 -8.57
N ASP A 71 -3.66 6.24 -7.60
CA ASP A 71 -4.35 7.34 -6.95
C ASP A 71 -3.38 8.21 -6.12
N LEU A 72 -2.39 7.58 -5.47
CA LEU A 72 -1.33 8.30 -4.76
C LEU A 72 -0.47 9.17 -5.68
N ALA A 73 -0.27 8.76 -6.93
CA ALA A 73 0.49 9.54 -7.90
C ALA A 73 -0.14 10.90 -8.23
N ALA A 74 -1.44 11.10 -7.95
CA ALA A 74 -2.09 12.40 -8.12
C ALA A 74 -1.69 13.43 -7.03
N TYR A 75 -1.04 12.99 -5.95
CA TYR A 75 -0.64 13.82 -4.81
C TYR A 75 0.87 14.07 -4.72
N LEU A 76 1.69 13.38 -5.55
CA LEU A 76 3.15 13.46 -5.59
C LEU A 76 3.63 14.38 -6.72
#